data_AF-A0A0R0EG52-F1
#
_entry.id   AF-A0A0R0EG52-F1
#
_cell.length_a   1.000
_cell.length_b   1.000
_cell.length_c   1.000
_cell.angle_alpha   90.00
_cell.angle_beta   90.00
_cell.angle_gamma   90.00
#
_symmetry.space_group_name_H-M   'P 1'
#
loop_
_entity.id
_entity.type
_entity.pdbx_description
1 polymer ?
#
loop_
_entity_poly.entity_id
_entity_poly.type
_entity_poly.pdbx_seq_one_letter_code
_entity_poly.pdbx_strand_id
1 'polypeptide(L)'
;MGVLNFEIGTTNIAFLFLEDLWIQFKKVAKVGELISIETCMEIMDLLYEKDEMSFLFRSPHSLSASILVASYVMAVPKQKWGFPVLAWVNFVTSHKEQDILKMAIEILKHVLEPS
;
A
#
# COMPACT_ATOMS: atom_id res chain seq x y z
N MET A 1 -25.57 -5.89 -20.56
CA MET A 1 -24.14 -5.60 -20.83
C MET A 1 -23.93 -4.10 -20.94
N GLY A 2 -23.98 -3.35 -19.83
CA GLY A 2 -23.91 -1.88 -19.89
C GLY A 2 -23.35 -1.21 -18.63
N VAL A 3 -22.53 -1.93 -17.86
CA VAL A 3 -22.07 -1.46 -16.53
C VAL A 3 -20.62 -0.93 -16.58
N LEU A 4 -19.83 -1.32 -17.58
CA LEU A 4 -18.47 -0.82 -17.78
C LEU A 4 -18.43 -0.08 -19.11
N ASN A 5 -17.97 1.18 -19.13
CA ASN A 5 -17.82 2.01 -20.33
C ASN A 5 -16.72 1.51 -21.29
N PHE A 6 -16.33 0.23 -21.21
CA PHE A 6 -15.12 -0.32 -21.84
C PHE A 6 -13.84 0.43 -21.51
N GLU A 7 -13.84 1.22 -20.44
CA GLU A 7 -12.67 1.87 -19.84
C GLU A 7 -11.78 0.84 -19.09
N ILE A 8 -11.62 -0.35 -19.67
CA ILE A 8 -10.75 -1.39 -19.15
C ILE A 8 -9.31 -0.90 -19.35
N GLY A 9 -8.56 -0.74 -18.25
CA GLY A 9 -7.22 -0.14 -18.26
C GLY A 9 -7.17 1.34 -17.84
N THR A 10 -8.18 1.87 -17.14
CA THR A 10 -8.12 3.22 -16.56
C THR A 10 -6.89 3.42 -15.67
N THR A 11 -6.42 4.66 -15.57
CA THR A 11 -5.31 5.09 -14.70
C THR A 11 -5.58 4.91 -13.20
N ASN A 12 -6.81 4.58 -12.79
CA ASN A 12 -7.20 4.48 -11.39
C ASN A 12 -7.04 3.05 -10.82
N ILE A 13 -5.91 2.39 -11.09
CA ILE A 13 -5.61 1.04 -10.60
C ILE A 13 -4.60 1.13 -9.46
N ALA A 14 -4.83 0.40 -8.37
CA ALA A 14 -4.00 0.46 -7.16
C ALA A 14 -2.53 0.15 -7.45
N PHE A 15 -2.25 -0.77 -8.37
CA PHE A 15 -0.90 -1.09 -8.83
C PHE A 15 -0.13 0.12 -9.37
N LEU A 16 -0.73 0.94 -10.23
CA LEU A 16 -0.04 2.10 -10.82
C LEU A 16 0.34 3.12 -9.75
N PHE A 17 -0.56 3.36 -8.78
CA PHE A 17 -0.24 4.25 -7.65
C PHE A 17 0.80 3.65 -6.71
N LEU A 18 0.77 2.34 -6.50
CA LEU A 18 1.76 1.65 -5.68
C LEU A 18 3.15 1.73 -6.30
N GLU A 19 3.26 1.48 -7.61
CA GLU A 19 4.51 1.56 -8.35
C GLU A 19 5.10 2.97 -8.27
N ASP A 20 4.29 4.00 -8.52
CA ASP A 20 4.73 5.41 -8.42
C ASP A 20 5.19 5.75 -6.99
N LEU A 21 4.40 5.41 -5.97
CA LEU A 21 4.78 5.63 -4.56
C LEU A 21 6.07 4.90 -4.20
N TRP A 22 6.24 3.65 -4.63
CA TRP A 22 7.46 2.88 -4.40
C TRP A 22 8.68 3.50 -5.08
N ILE A 23 8.57 3.94 -6.33
CA ILE A 23 9.63 4.64 -7.06
C ILE A 23 10.00 5.95 -6.35
N GLN A 24 9.01 6.74 -5.94
CA GLN A 24 9.25 7.99 -5.20
C GLN A 24 9.92 7.72 -3.86
N PHE A 25 9.46 6.70 -3.12
CA PHE A 25 10.01 6.35 -1.81
C PHE A 25 11.49 6.00 -1.89
N LYS A 26 11.88 5.18 -2.87
CA LYS A 26 13.28 4.81 -3.13
C LYS A 26 14.17 6.02 -3.43
N LYS A 27 13.62 7.07 -4.04
CA LYS A 27 14.36 8.31 -4.33
C LYS A 27 14.59 9.17 -3.08
N VAL A 28 13.67 9.14 -2.11
CA VAL A 28 13.73 10.04 -0.94
C VAL A 28 14.32 9.38 0.31
N ALA A 29 14.33 8.05 0.39
CA ALA A 29 14.73 7.32 1.59
C ALA A 29 15.58 6.10 1.24
N LYS A 30 16.81 6.04 1.79
CA LYS A 30 17.69 4.88 1.60
C LYS A 30 17.06 3.56 2.05
N VAL A 31 16.27 3.59 3.12
CA VAL A 31 15.52 2.41 3.60
C VAL A 31 14.47 1.91 2.59
N GLY A 32 14.10 2.72 1.61
CA GLY A 32 13.25 2.28 0.50
C GLY A 32 13.87 1.19 -0.37
N GLU A 33 15.20 1.04 -0.36
CA GLU A 33 15.89 -0.08 -1.03
C GLU A 33 15.58 -1.44 -0.40
N LEU A 34 15.11 -1.46 0.86
CA LEU A 34 14.72 -2.69 1.56
C LEU A 34 13.31 -3.16 1.18
N ILE A 35 12.51 -2.31 0.53
CA ILE A 35 11.15 -2.66 0.11
C ILE A 35 11.19 -3.16 -1.33
N SER A 36 10.85 -4.42 -1.53
CA SER A 36 10.65 -5.04 -2.84
C SER A 36 9.24 -4.73 -3.36
N ILE A 37 9.13 -4.42 -4.66
CA ILE A 37 7.83 -4.22 -5.30
C ILE A 37 7.06 -5.54 -5.39
N GLU A 38 7.77 -6.66 -5.54
CA GLU A 38 7.23 -8.01 -5.54
C GLU A 38 6.49 -8.32 -4.23
N THR A 39 7.07 -8.00 -3.08
CA THR A 39 6.37 -8.16 -1.78
C THR A 39 5.12 -7.28 -1.69
N CYS A 40 5.17 -6.05 -2.21
CA CYS A 40 3.97 -5.20 -2.24
C CYS A 40 2.87 -5.79 -3.14
N MET A 41 3.25 -6.42 -4.26
CA MET A 41 2.31 -7.10 -5.15
C MET A 41 1.73 -8.35 -4.51
N GLU A 42 2.54 -9.17 -3.83
CA GLU A 42 2.05 -10.34 -3.07
C GLU A 42 1.01 -9.94 -2.02
N ILE A 43 1.25 -8.84 -1.29
CA ILE A 43 0.25 -8.27 -0.37
C ILE A 43 -1.00 -7.84 -1.14
N MET A 44 -0.86 -7.17 -2.28
CA MET A 44 -1.99 -6.74 -3.10
C MET A 44 -2.84 -7.93 -3.59
N ASP A 45 -2.20 -8.98 -4.09
CA ASP A 45 -2.86 -10.20 -4.58
C ASP A 45 -3.61 -10.91 -3.45
N LEU A 46 -2.97 -11.10 -2.29
CA LEU A 46 -3.61 -11.70 -1.10
C LEU A 46 -4.86 -10.94 -0.67
N LEU A 47 -4.83 -9.61 -0.73
CA LEU A 47 -6.00 -8.80 -0.43
C LEU A 47 -7.12 -9.06 -1.44
N TYR A 48 -6.80 -9.09 -2.74
CA TYR A 48 -7.79 -9.32 -3.80
C TYR A 48 -8.43 -10.72 -3.76
N GLU A 49 -7.76 -11.72 -3.19
CA GLU A 49 -8.29 -13.08 -3.07
C GLU A 49 -9.41 -13.22 -2.03
N LYS A 50 -9.48 -12.34 -1.03
CA LYS A 50 -10.42 -12.48 0.09
C LYS A 50 -11.52 -11.41 0.05
N ASP A 51 -12.75 -11.84 -0.23
CA ASP A 51 -13.95 -10.99 -0.31
C ASP A 51 -14.16 -10.10 0.93
N GLU A 52 -13.74 -10.55 2.11
CA GLU A 52 -13.84 -9.78 3.35
C GLU A 52 -13.03 -8.48 3.31
N MET A 53 -11.97 -8.41 2.49
CA MET A 53 -11.15 -7.22 2.30
C MET A 53 -11.69 -6.27 1.24
N SER A 54 -12.84 -6.60 0.63
CA SER A 54 -13.44 -5.80 -0.44
C SER A 54 -13.66 -4.33 -0.09
N PHE A 55 -13.90 -4.03 1.19
CA PHE A 55 -14.08 -2.66 1.66
C PHE A 55 -12.79 -1.82 1.60
N LEU A 56 -11.62 -2.44 1.56
CA LEU A 56 -10.32 -1.75 1.44
C LEU A 56 -10.07 -1.21 0.04
N PHE A 57 -10.73 -1.76 -0.99
CA PHE A 57 -10.54 -1.35 -2.39
C PHE A 57 -11.27 -0.05 -2.77
N ARG A 58 -11.92 0.64 -1.82
CA ARG A 58 -12.70 1.86 -2.12
C ARG A 58 -11.88 3.02 -2.67
N SER A 59 -10.58 3.07 -2.34
CA SER A 59 -9.65 4.07 -2.86
C SER A 59 -8.35 3.39 -3.28
N PRO A 60 -8.06 3.28 -4.58
CA PRO A 60 -6.81 2.74 -5.08
C PRO A 60 -5.57 3.42 -4.50
N HIS A 61 -5.66 4.73 -4.22
CA HIS A 61 -4.59 5.53 -3.62
C HIS A 61 -4.39 5.22 -2.14
N SER A 62 -5.48 5.09 -1.38
CA SER A 62 -5.40 4.74 0.04
C SER A 62 -4.85 3.33 0.21
N LEU A 63 -5.28 2.42 -0.67
CA LEU A 63 -4.83 1.04 -0.66
C LEU A 63 -3.34 0.95 -0.98
N SER A 64 -2.89 1.56 -2.08
CA SER A 64 -1.48 1.54 -2.47
C SER A 64 -0.56 2.12 -1.39
N ALA A 65 -0.96 3.25 -0.81
CA ALA A 65 -0.29 3.87 0.33
C ALA A 65 -0.18 2.94 1.54
N SER A 66 -1.28 2.26 1.88
CA SER A 66 -1.34 1.36 3.03
C SER A 66 -0.54 0.08 2.81
N ILE A 67 -0.53 -0.46 1.59
CA ILE A 67 0.32 -1.58 1.19
C ILE A 67 1.79 -1.20 1.35
N LEU A 68 2.21 -0.03 0.85
CA LEU A 68 3.58 0.44 1.01
C LEU A 68 3.98 0.57 2.48
N VAL A 69 3.09 1.09 3.33
CA VAL A 69 3.33 1.18 4.78
C VAL A 69 3.43 -0.21 5.43
N ALA A 70 2.57 -1.16 5.04
CA ALA A 70 2.65 -2.53 5.52
C ALA A 70 3.99 -3.18 5.13
N SER A 71 4.39 -3.07 3.86
CA SER A 71 5.68 -3.56 3.37
C SER A 71 6.86 -2.89 4.09
N TYR A 72 6.79 -1.59 4.38
CA TYR A 72 7.81 -0.90 5.17
C TYR A 72 7.95 -1.50 6.57
N VAL A 73 6.82 -1.75 7.26
CA VAL A 73 6.82 -2.31 8.62
C VAL A 73 7.37 -3.74 8.64
N MET A 74 7.12 -4.52 7.59
CA MET A 74 7.63 -5.89 7.47
C MET A 74 9.13 -5.94 7.12
N ALA A 75 9.59 -5.07 6.22
CA ALA A 75 10.94 -5.15 5.66
C ALA A 75 11.99 -4.32 6.42
N VAL A 76 11.61 -3.19 7.02
CA VAL A 76 12.57 -2.25 7.60
C VAL A 76 12.79 -2.54 9.10
N PRO A 77 14.02 -2.87 9.53
CA PRO A 77 14.30 -3.11 10.95
C PRO A 77 14.04 -1.87 11.79
N LYS A 78 13.57 -2.09 13.03
CA LYS A 78 13.33 -1.00 13.99
C LYS A 78 14.62 -0.23 14.27
N GLN A 79 14.55 1.10 14.12
CA GLN A 79 15.67 2.01 14.35
C GLN A 79 15.21 3.19 15.22
N LYS A 80 16.10 3.71 16.07
CA LYS A 80 15.79 4.85 16.96
C LYS A 80 15.35 6.10 16.20
N TRP A 81 15.93 6.33 15.03
CA TRP A 81 15.63 7.46 14.14
C TRP A 81 15.11 6.92 12.79
N GLY A 82 14.06 6.13 12.86
CA GLY A 82 13.42 5.54 11.68
C GLY A 82 12.81 6.61 10.77
N PHE A 83 12.73 6.29 9.48
CA PHE A 83 12.09 7.15 8.50
C PHE A 83 10.59 7.33 8.85
N PRO A 84 10.04 8.56 8.84
CA PRO A 84 8.65 8.82 9.23
C PRO A 84 7.68 8.46 8.10
N VAL A 85 7.52 7.16 7.82
CA VAL A 85 6.78 6.67 6.65
C VAL A 85 5.33 7.15 6.59
N LEU A 86 4.62 7.21 7.73
CA LEU A 86 3.24 7.69 7.77
C LEU A 86 3.13 9.17 7.39
N ALA A 87 4.00 10.01 7.95
CA ALA A 87 4.03 11.44 7.63
C ALA A 87 4.40 11.69 6.16
N TRP A 88 5.35 10.90 5.63
CA TRP A 88 5.71 10.99 4.22
C TRP A 88 4.55 10.58 3.30
N VAL A 89 3.87 9.46 3.60
CA VAL A 89 2.69 9.02 2.85
C VAL A 89 1.56 10.06 2.91
N ASN A 90 1.32 10.65 4.09
CA ASN A 90 0.36 11.76 4.23
C ASN A 90 0.73 12.94 3.33
N PHE A 91 1.99 13.34 3.32
CA PHE A 91 2.49 14.42 2.48
C PHE A 91 2.27 14.16 0.98
N VAL A 92 2.61 12.97 0.48
CA VAL A 92 2.52 12.68 -0.97
C VAL A 92 1.11 12.33 -1.44
N THR A 93 0.24 11.80 -0.57
CA THR A 93 -1.11 11.33 -0.96
C THR A 93 -2.24 12.21 -0.45
N SER A 94 -1.98 13.15 0.47
CA SER A 94 -2.99 13.91 1.23
C SER A 94 -3.98 13.07 2.05
N HIS A 95 -3.75 11.76 2.21
CA HIS A 95 -4.58 10.89 3.06
C HIS A 95 -4.14 11.02 4.52
N LYS A 96 -5.10 11.06 5.46
CA LYS A 96 -4.80 11.21 6.88
C LYS A 96 -3.97 10.03 7.38
N GLU A 97 -2.93 10.31 8.17
CA GLU A 97 -2.06 9.28 8.75
C GLU A 97 -2.85 8.20 9.50
N GLN A 98 -3.90 8.60 10.23
CA GLN A 98 -4.74 7.68 11.00
C GLN A 98 -5.50 6.67 10.12
N ASP A 99 -5.98 7.11 8.95
CA ASP A 99 -6.72 6.26 8.03
C ASP A 99 -5.78 5.23 7.37
N ILE A 100 -4.61 5.70 6.94
CA ILE A 100 -3.54 4.83 6.40
C ILE A 100 -3.04 3.84 7.44
N LEU A 101 -2.80 4.29 8.67
CA LEU A 101 -2.35 3.44 9.77
C LEU A 101 -3.37 2.34 10.07
N LYS A 102 -4.66 2.70 10.17
CA LYS A 102 -5.73 1.73 10.41
C LYS A 102 -5.76 0.68 9.31
N MET A 103 -5.69 1.11 8.05
CA MET A 103 -5.71 0.20 6.91
C MET A 103 -4.46 -0.70 6.86
N ALA A 104 -3.27 -0.15 7.09
CA ALA A 104 -2.03 -0.92 7.14
C ALA A 104 -2.05 -1.97 8.27
N ILE A 105 -2.65 -1.66 9.43
CA ILE A 105 -2.84 -2.63 10.52
C ILE A 105 -3.75 -3.78 10.07
N GLU A 106 -4.88 -3.50 9.41
CA GLU A 106 -5.78 -4.55 8.92
C GLU A 106 -5.10 -5.41 7.85
N ILE A 107 -4.33 -4.81 6.94
CA ILE A 107 -3.52 -5.55 5.97
C ILE A 107 -2.50 -6.45 6.69
N LEU A 108 -1.76 -5.93 7.67
CA LEU A 108 -0.75 -6.70 8.40
C LEU A 108 -1.36 -7.86 9.19
N LYS A 109 -2.51 -7.66 9.85
CA LYS A 109 -3.23 -8.76 10.51
C LYS A 109 -3.54 -9.86 9.52
N HIS A 110 -4.07 -9.50 8.37
CA HIS A 110 -4.49 -10.43 7.35
C HIS A 110 -3.34 -11.20 6.69
N VAL A 111 -2.22 -10.52 6.44
CA VAL A 111 -1.01 -11.12 5.84
C VAL A 111 -0.27 -12.02 6.84
N LEU A 112 -0.35 -11.70 8.14
CA LEU A 112 0.38 -12.41 9.20
C LEU A 112 -0.46 -13.43 9.96
N GLU A 113 -1.78 -13.45 9.75
CA GLU A 113 -2.66 -14.47 10.31
C GLU A 113 -2.31 -15.84 9.73
N PRO A 114 -2.08 -16.87 10.57
CA PRO A 114 -1.87 -18.22 10.09
C PRO A 114 -3.14 -18.73 9.39
N SER A 115 -2.98 -19.25 8.17
CA SER A 115 -4.04 -19.91 7.39
C SER A 115 -4.69 -21.07 8.12
#